data_AF-A0AAE3PMR4-F1
#
_entry.id   AF-A0AAE3PMR4-F1
#
_cell.length_a   1.000
_cell.length_b   1.000
_cell.length_c   1.000
_cell.angle_alpha   90.00
_cell.angle_beta   90.00
_cell.angle_gamma   90.00
#
_symmetry.space_group_name_H-M   'P 1'
#
loop_
_entity.id
_entity.type
_entity.pdbx_description
1 polymer ?
#
loop_
_entity_poly.entity_id
_entity_poly.type
_entity_poly.pdbx_seq_one_letter_code
_entity_poly.pdbx_strand_id
1 'polypeptide(L)'
;MTGDDIVFDVINAIAESDGIEPSEVDFNLSDHINPEALEKLGEVQGGVWELAFRVSDHHVRLNHDGTIFIDGRRYEADSVVQE
;
A
#
# COMPACT_ATOMS: atom_id res chain seq x y z
N MET A 1 8.64 -4.63 7.71
CA MET A 1 8.13 -3.52 6.88
C MET A 1 8.57 -2.23 7.51
N THR A 2 9.41 -1.49 6.82
CA THR A 2 9.72 -0.10 7.18
C THR A 2 8.63 0.77 6.56
N GLY A 3 8.43 2.00 7.07
CA GLY A 3 7.38 2.88 6.57
C GLY A 3 7.45 3.15 5.06
N ASP A 4 8.68 3.25 4.53
CA ASP A 4 8.97 3.49 3.11
C ASP A 4 8.52 2.32 2.21
N ASP A 5 8.66 1.08 2.69
CA ASP A 5 8.24 -0.13 1.95
C ASP A 5 6.72 -0.15 1.73
N ILE A 6 5.92 0.27 2.73
CA ILE A 6 4.45 0.28 2.63
C ILE A 6 3.96 1.20 1.50
N VAL A 7 4.61 2.35 1.32
CA VAL A 7 4.25 3.28 0.24
C VAL A 7 4.52 2.63 -1.12
N PHE A 8 5.67 1.98 -1.26
CA PHE A 8 6.03 1.27 -2.49
C PHE A 8 5.08 0.10 -2.78
N ASP A 9 4.77 -0.73 -1.78
CA ASP A 9 3.86 -1.87 -1.92
C ASP A 9 2.43 -1.45 -2.29
N VAL A 10 1.93 -0.33 -1.75
CA VAL A 10 0.63 0.22 -2.13
C VAL A 10 0.62 0.63 -3.61
N ILE A 11 1.65 1.36 -4.05
CA ILE A 11 1.75 1.80 -5.44
C ILE A 11 1.85 0.59 -6.37
N ASN A 12 2.67 -0.39 -6.01
CA ASN A 12 2.83 -1.63 -6.76
C ASN A 12 1.51 -2.42 -6.85
N ALA A 13 0.79 -2.58 -5.74
CA ALA A 13 -0.48 -3.28 -5.73
C ALA A 13 -1.56 -2.59 -6.59
N ILE A 14 -1.62 -1.26 -6.57
CA ILE A 14 -2.54 -0.50 -7.43
C ILE A 14 -2.14 -0.66 -8.91
N ALA A 15 -0.85 -0.57 -9.21
CA ALA A 15 -0.33 -0.75 -10.56
C ALA A 15 -0.64 -2.15 -11.11
N GLU A 16 -0.41 -3.19 -10.32
CA GLU A 16 -0.76 -4.57 -10.67
C GLU A 16 -2.27 -4.77 -10.86
N SER A 17 -3.11 -4.05 -10.08
CA SER A 17 -4.56 -4.08 -10.25
C SER A 17 -5.01 -3.47 -11.58
N ASP A 18 -4.36 -2.38 -12.01
CA ASP A 18 -4.61 -1.73 -13.31
C ASP A 18 -3.90 -2.45 -14.47
N GLY A 19 -2.93 -3.31 -14.17
CA GLY A 19 -2.09 -3.99 -15.16
C GLY A 19 -1.04 -3.07 -15.80
N ILE A 20 -0.64 -2.03 -15.07
CA ILE A 20 0.39 -1.06 -15.47
C ILE A 20 1.64 -1.22 -14.61
N GLU A 21 2.75 -0.61 -15.01
CA GLU A 21 3.93 -0.56 -14.15
C GLU A 21 3.76 0.49 -13.03
N PRO A 22 4.34 0.30 -11.83
CA PRO A 22 4.29 1.29 -10.74
C PRO A 22 4.87 2.66 -11.12
N SER A 23 5.77 2.71 -12.10
CA SER A 23 6.29 3.95 -12.69
C SER A 23 5.35 4.63 -13.68
N GLU A 24 4.36 3.92 -14.20
CA GLU A 24 3.32 4.42 -15.12
C GLU A 24 2.07 4.90 -14.38
N VAL A 25 2.06 4.76 -13.05
CA VAL A 25 1.02 5.27 -12.19
C VAL A 25 0.99 6.81 -12.27
N ASP A 26 0.04 7.34 -13.03
CA ASP A 26 -0.15 8.79 -13.25
C ASP A 26 -0.95 9.46 -12.11
N PHE A 27 -0.95 8.88 -10.90
CA PHE A 27 -1.51 9.51 -9.70
C PHE A 27 -0.45 9.67 -8.62
N ASN A 28 -0.56 10.76 -7.85
CA ASN A 28 0.28 10.93 -6.69
C ASN A 28 -0.44 10.38 -5.47
N LEU A 29 0.17 9.39 -4.79
CA LEU A 29 -0.42 8.82 -3.57
C LEU A 29 -0.71 9.91 -2.52
N SER A 30 0.14 10.94 -2.45
CA SER A 30 0.00 12.10 -1.55
C SER A 30 -1.27 12.93 -1.78
N ASP A 31 -1.90 12.81 -2.95
CA ASP A 31 -3.16 13.49 -3.27
C ASP A 31 -4.35 12.85 -2.54
N HIS A 32 -4.26 11.54 -2.29
CA HIS A 32 -5.31 10.76 -1.64
C HIS A 32 -5.01 10.48 -0.16
N ILE A 33 -3.74 10.22 0.15
CA ILE A 33 -3.29 9.87 1.49
C ILE A 33 -1.88 10.39 1.74
N ASN A 34 -1.64 10.93 2.94
CA ASN A 34 -0.32 11.39 3.30
C ASN A 34 0.65 10.18 3.42
N PRO A 35 1.73 10.09 2.61
CA PRO A 35 2.71 9.01 2.72
C PRO A 35 3.32 8.94 4.13
N GLU A 36 3.56 10.08 4.79
CA GLU A 36 4.06 10.08 6.18
C GLU A 36 3.10 9.38 7.16
N ALA A 37 1.80 9.36 6.86
CA ALA A 37 0.84 8.65 7.70
C ALA A 37 0.93 7.14 7.50
N LEU A 38 1.19 6.68 6.26
CA LEU A 38 1.46 5.27 5.97
C LEU A 38 2.77 4.82 6.61
N GLU A 39 3.80 5.66 6.54
CA GLU A 39 5.08 5.38 7.17
C GLU A 39 4.91 5.17 8.69
N LYS A 40 4.23 6.10 9.35
CA LYS A 40 3.92 6.00 10.78
C LYS A 40 3.09 4.79 11.14
N LEU A 41 2.17 4.37 10.28
CA LEU A 41 1.37 3.16 10.49
C LEU A 41 2.24 1.89 10.42
N GLY A 42 3.22 1.84 9.50
CA GLY A 42 4.21 0.77 9.44
C GLY A 42 5.10 0.68 10.68
N GLU A 43 5.38 1.82 11.31
CA GLU A 43 6.15 1.88 12.57
C GLU A 43 5.35 1.42 13.79
N VAL A 44 4.01 1.41 13.72
CA VAL A 44 3.14 0.93 14.81
C VAL A 44 3.23 -0.59 14.91
N GLN A 45 4.19 -1.07 15.69
CA GLN A 45 4.30 -2.48 16.05
C GLN A 45 3.38 -2.83 17.23
N GLY A 46 2.50 -3.81 17.04
CA GLY A 46 1.66 -4.39 18.10
C GLY A 46 0.26 -3.79 18.24
N GLY A 47 -0.14 -2.86 17.36
CA GLY A 47 -1.52 -2.39 17.24
C GLY A 47 -2.26 -3.05 16.09
N VAL A 48 -3.51 -3.48 16.31
CA VAL A 48 -4.39 -3.91 15.21
C VAL A 48 -4.99 -2.66 14.58
N TRP A 49 -4.54 -2.35 13.37
CA TRP A 49 -5.08 -1.26 12.57
C TRP A 49 -5.42 -1.76 11.17
N GLU A 50 -6.45 -1.15 10.62
CA GLU A 50 -6.87 -1.30 9.24
C GLU A 50 -7.04 0.09 8.66
N LEU A 51 -6.44 0.30 7.50
CA LEU A 51 -6.55 1.53 6.74
C LEU A 51 -7.27 1.24 5.43
N ALA A 52 -8.41 1.88 5.19
CA ALA A 52 -9.16 1.75 3.95
C ALA A 52 -9.32 3.12 3.30
N PHE A 53 -8.90 3.25 2.04
CA PHE A 53 -9.02 4.49 1.26
C PHE A 53 -9.29 4.17 -0.21
N ARG A 54 -9.84 5.15 -0.93
CA ARG A 54 -10.15 5.01 -2.36
C ARG A 54 -9.19 5.87 -3.16
N VAL A 55 -8.53 5.26 -4.14
CA VAL A 55 -7.64 5.94 -5.09
C VAL A 55 -8.22 5.71 -6.48
N SER A 56 -8.55 6.79 -7.17
CA SER A 56 -9.25 6.71 -8.46
C SER A 56 -10.53 5.85 -8.33
N ASP A 57 -10.63 4.75 -9.08
CA ASP A 57 -11.74 3.80 -8.99
C ASP A 57 -11.42 2.56 -8.13
N HIS A 58 -10.22 2.48 -7.57
CA HIS A 58 -9.75 1.34 -6.80
C HIS A 58 -9.94 1.55 -5.31
N HIS A 59 -10.38 0.50 -4.61
CA HIS A 59 -10.53 0.51 -3.16
C HIS A 59 -9.35 -0.21 -2.52
N VAL A 60 -8.51 0.55 -1.81
CA VAL A 60 -7.28 0.06 -1.17
C VAL A 60 -7.57 -0.18 0.31
N ARG A 61 -7.28 -1.39 0.80
CA ARG A 61 -7.27 -1.71 2.23
C ARG A 61 -5.91 -2.24 2.63
N LEU A 62 -5.38 -1.77 3.73
CA LEU A 62 -4.09 -2.15 4.27
C LEU A 62 -4.26 -2.56 5.72
N ASN A 63 -3.70 -3.71 6.08
CA ASN A 63 -3.72 -4.22 7.44
C ASN A 63 -2.35 -4.08 8.10
N HIS A 64 -2.35 -4.04 9.43
CA HIS A 64 -1.12 -4.07 10.27
C HIS A 64 -0.15 -5.22 9.98
N ASP A 65 -0.61 -6.27 9.29
CA ASP A 65 0.16 -7.47 8.92
C ASP A 65 0.92 -7.26 7.60
N GLY A 66 0.76 -6.08 6.96
CA GLY A 66 1.30 -5.83 5.63
C GLY A 66 0.47 -6.41 4.50
N THR A 67 -0.68 -7.01 4.81
CA THR A 67 -1.61 -7.45 3.78
C THR A 67 -2.28 -6.25 3.13
N ILE A 68 -2.20 -6.16 1.80
CA ILE A 68 -2.87 -5.15 0.98
C ILE A 68 -4.04 -5.81 0.25
N PHE A 69 -5.17 -5.12 0.15
CA PHE A 69 -6.29 -5.52 -0.69
C PHE A 69 -6.67 -4.41 -1.64
N ILE A 70 -6.71 -4.68 -2.94
CA ILE A 70 -7.18 -3.76 -3.96
C ILE A 70 -8.43 -4.35 -4.60
N ASP A 71 -9.56 -3.65 -4.49
CA ASP A 71 -10.87 -4.12 -4.99
C ASP A 71 -11.26 -5.53 -4.50
N GLY A 72 -10.77 -5.90 -3.31
CA GLY A 72 -10.98 -7.23 -2.72
C GLY A 72 -10.00 -8.31 -3.16
N ARG A 73 -9.06 -8.03 -4.07
CA ARG A 73 -7.91 -8.91 -4.36
C ARG A 73 -6.81 -8.68 -3.35
N ARG A 74 -6.28 -9.76 -2.76
CA ARG A 74 -5.15 -9.72 -1.82
C ARG A 74 -3.85 -9.59 -2.61
N TYR A 75 -3.04 -8.61 -2.24
CA TYR A 75 -1.66 -8.43 -2.65
C TYR A 75 -0.79 -8.61 -1.42
N GLU A 76 0.18 -9.50 -1.54
CA GLU A 76 1.20 -9.66 -0.52
C GLU A 76 2.26 -8.62 -0.83
N ALA A 77 2.46 -7.68 0.09
CA ALA A 77 3.59 -6.78 0.01
C ALA A 77 4.85 -7.64 -0.09
N ASP A 78 5.60 -7.50 -1.19
CA ASP A 78 6.77 -8.33 -1.47
C ASP A 78 7.81 -7.96 -0.42
N SER A 79 7.80 -8.72 0.66
CA SER A 79 8.88 -8.70 1.63
C SER A 79 10.07 -9.24 0.88
N VAL A 80 10.84 -8.36 0.24
CA VAL A 80 12.15 -8.64 -0.30
C VAL A 80 12.91 -9.41 0.77
N VAL A 81 12.99 -10.73 0.58
CA VAL A 81 13.88 -11.59 1.34
C VAL A 81 15.28 -11.20 0.91
N GLN A 82 15.87 -10.20 1.57
CA GLN A 82 17.31 -9.97 1.46
C GLN A 82 17.99 -11.13 2.21
N GLU A 83 18.39 -12.14 1.45
CA GLU A 83 19.36 -13.18 1.86
C GLU A 83 20.73 -12.60 2.22
#